data_AF-A0A9P1F824-F1
#
_entry.id   AF-A0A9P1F824-F1
#
_cell.length_a   1.000
_cell.length_b   1.000
_cell.length_c   1.000
_cell.angle_alpha   90.00
_cell.angle_beta   90.00
_cell.angle_gamma   90.00
#
_symmetry.space_group_name_H-M   'P 1'
#
loop_
_entity.id
_entity.type
_entity.pdbx_description
1 polymer ?
#
loop_
_entity_poly.entity_id
_entity_poly.type
_entity_poly.pdbx_seq_one_letter_code
_entity_poly.pdbx_strand_id
1 'polypeptide(L)'
;MPPSVGLVNSPTKNSSTTASGYRALTSDQKLSLKKARISLHNVIARMKQLNPSLPMVMKVHEKAVEIYGMINKFLISDCQEYFKTREQLYIRSLCLLRDDLKTFANA
;
A
#
# COMPACT_ATOMS: atom_id res chain seq x y z
N MET A 1 47.62 2.98 23.05
CA MET A 1 46.13 3.05 23.06
C MET A 1 45.68 3.40 21.66
N PRO A 2 44.91 2.56 20.95
CA PRO A 2 44.34 2.95 19.66
C PRO A 2 43.06 3.78 19.88
N PRO A 3 42.74 4.75 19.00
CA PRO A 3 41.50 5.49 19.09
C PRO A 3 40.32 4.67 18.53
N SER A 4 39.24 4.63 19.29
CA SER A 4 37.93 4.11 18.88
C SER A 4 37.33 4.99 17.79
N VAL A 5 37.19 4.45 16.58
CA VAL A 5 36.43 5.09 15.50
C VAL A 5 34.96 4.69 15.66
N GLY A 6 34.15 5.63 16.12
CA GLY A 6 32.69 5.51 16.09
C GLY A 6 32.20 5.53 14.65
N LEU A 7 31.67 4.40 14.16
CA LEU A 7 30.89 4.37 12.94
C LEU A 7 29.45 4.80 13.26
N VAL A 8 29.16 6.05 12.92
CA VAL A 8 27.81 6.62 12.88
C VAL A 8 27.01 5.91 11.78
N ASN A 9 25.93 5.26 12.19
CA ASN A 9 24.91 4.73 11.28
C ASN A 9 24.21 5.89 10.57
N SER A 10 24.58 6.14 9.31
CA SER A 10 23.77 6.97 8.41
C SER A 10 22.62 6.12 7.85
N PRO A 11 21.34 6.51 8.01
CA PRO A 11 20.26 5.83 7.33
C PRO A 11 20.27 6.20 5.84
N THR A 12 20.64 5.23 5.00
CA THR A 12 20.57 5.32 3.54
C THR A 12 19.11 5.49 3.12
N LYS A 13 18.77 6.73 2.76
CA LYS A 13 17.47 7.13 2.23
C LYS A 13 17.39 6.69 0.76
N ASN A 14 17.15 5.41 0.52
CA ASN A 14 16.89 4.91 -0.83
C ASN A 14 15.43 5.20 -1.23
N SER A 15 15.15 6.46 -1.54
CA SER A 15 13.97 6.85 -2.31
C SER A 15 14.21 6.52 -3.78
N SER A 16 13.96 5.26 -4.17
CA SER A 16 13.91 4.87 -5.58
C SER A 16 12.59 5.33 -6.18
N THR A 17 12.56 6.55 -6.72
CA THR A 17 11.46 7.06 -7.54
C THR A 17 11.46 6.29 -8.86
N THR A 18 10.58 5.30 -9.00
CA THR A 18 10.28 4.66 -10.29
C THR A 18 9.38 5.58 -11.09
N ALA A 19 9.47 5.50 -12.43
CA ALA A 19 8.79 6.37 -13.41
C ALA A 19 7.25 6.41 -13.32
N SER A 20 6.63 5.63 -12.43
CA SER A 20 5.19 5.60 -12.21
C SER A 20 4.71 6.61 -11.15
N GLY A 21 5.59 7.27 -10.40
CA GLY A 21 5.17 8.18 -9.31
C GLY A 21 4.36 7.51 -8.19
N TYR A 22 4.17 6.18 -8.27
CA TYR A 22 3.35 5.41 -7.36
C TYR A 22 4.08 5.23 -6.04
N ARG A 23 3.45 5.70 -4.96
CA ARG A 23 3.92 5.52 -3.59
C ARG A 23 3.03 4.50 -2.89
N ALA A 24 3.52 3.27 -2.79
CA ALA A 24 2.84 2.23 -2.02
C ALA A 24 2.62 2.67 -0.57
N LEU A 25 1.48 2.30 -0.01
CA LEU A 25 1.19 2.46 1.40
C LEU A 25 2.21 1.68 2.23
N THR A 26 2.65 2.31 3.31
CA THR A 26 3.45 1.65 4.35
C THR A 26 2.63 0.58 5.08
N SER A 27 3.29 -0.36 5.75
CA SER A 27 2.64 -1.39 6.56
C SER A 27 1.69 -0.79 7.60
N ASP A 28 2.09 0.30 8.25
CA ASP A 28 1.28 0.98 9.27
C ASP A 28 0.03 1.64 8.69
N GLN A 29 0.15 2.25 7.50
CA GLN A 29 -1.00 2.83 6.80
C GLN A 29 -1.98 1.73 6.36
N LYS A 30 -1.49 0.61 5.80
CA LYS A 30 -2.34 -0.53 5.44
C LYS A 30 -3.04 -1.10 6.67
N LEU A 31 -2.33 -1.25 7.79
CA LEU A 31 -2.89 -1.73 9.04
C LEU A 31 -3.97 -0.78 9.57
N SER A 32 -3.71 0.52 9.56
CA SER A 32 -4.66 1.55 10.01
C SER A 32 -5.95 1.53 9.18
N LEU A 33 -5.83 1.45 7.85
CA LEU A 33 -6.99 1.34 6.95
C LEU A 33 -7.75 0.03 7.17
N LYS A 34 -7.06 -1.10 7.36
CA LYS A 34 -7.72 -2.39 7.69
C LYS A 34 -8.49 -2.33 9.01
N LYS A 35 -7.93 -1.70 10.05
CA LYS A 35 -8.61 -1.48 11.33
C LYS A 35 -9.84 -0.59 11.16
N ALA A 36 -9.69 0.55 10.48
CA ALA A 36 -10.79 1.46 10.19
C ALA A 36 -11.93 0.77 9.42
N ARG A 37 -11.59 -0.08 8.44
CA ARG A 37 -12.56 -0.91 7.71
C ARG A 37 -13.35 -1.83 8.62
N ILE A 38 -12.69 -2.53 9.54
CA ILE A 38 -13.35 -3.44 10.50
C ILE A 38 -14.27 -2.64 11.42
N SER A 39 -13.80 -1.51 11.95
CA SER A 39 -14.62 -0.63 12.79
C SER A 39 -15.87 -0.12 12.07
N LEU A 40 -15.72 0.33 10.82
CA LEU A 40 -16.84 0.79 9.99
C LEU A 40 -17.83 -0.34 9.67
N HIS A 41 -17.32 -1.54 9.38
CA HIS A 41 -18.18 -2.71 9.18
C HIS A 41 -19.07 -2.96 10.40
N ASN A 42 -18.50 -2.87 11.61
CA ASN A 42 -19.25 -3.03 12.85
C ASN A 42 -20.28 -1.92 13.06
N VAL A 43 -19.95 -0.66 12.72
CA VAL A 43 -20.89 0.46 12.77
C VAL A 43 -22.06 0.24 11.81
N ILE A 44 -21.77 -0.14 10.56
CA ILE A 44 -22.79 -0.44 9.53
C ILE A 44 -23.70 -1.57 10.00
N ALA A 45 -23.14 -2.65 10.56
CA ALA A 45 -23.89 -3.79 11.07
C ALA A 45 -24.83 -3.40 12.23
N ARG A 46 -24.35 -2.59 13.17
CA ARG A 46 -25.17 -2.06 14.28
C ARG A 46 -26.28 -1.13 13.78
N MET A 47 -25.97 -0.26 12.81
CA MET A 47 -26.96 0.65 12.23
C MET A 47 -28.11 -0.09 11.53
N LYS A 48 -27.85 -1.26 10.94
CA LYS A 48 -28.90 -2.11 10.37
C LYS A 48 -29.86 -2.69 11.42
N GLN A 49 -29.43 -2.77 12.68
CA GLN A 49 -30.27 -3.23 13.79
C GLN A 49 -31.08 -2.08 14.43
N LEU A 50 -30.73 -0.83 14.13
CA LEU A 50 -31.46 0.35 14.61
C LEU A 50 -32.67 0.63 13.71
N ASN A 51 -33.65 1.35 14.26
CA ASN A 51 -34.87 1.69 13.52
C ASN A 51 -34.53 2.58 12.30
N PRO A 52 -34.70 2.07 11.06
CA PRO A 52 -34.28 2.77 9.85
C PRO A 52 -35.17 3.98 9.52
N SER A 53 -36.30 4.15 10.22
CA SER A 53 -37.21 5.29 10.04
C SER A 53 -36.67 6.62 10.59
N LEU A 54 -35.57 6.60 11.34
CA LEU A 54 -34.92 7.82 11.85
C LEU A 54 -33.99 8.40 10.77
N PRO A 55 -34.26 9.61 10.24
CA PRO A 55 -33.45 10.21 9.17
C PRO A 55 -31.96 10.35 9.53
N MET A 56 -31.66 10.58 10.81
CA MET A 56 -30.29 10.67 11.30
C MET A 56 -29.55 9.33 11.23
N VAL A 57 -30.23 8.21 11.50
CA VAL A 57 -29.67 6.85 11.40
C VAL A 57 -29.35 6.51 9.95
N MET A 58 -30.24 6.85 9.02
CA MET A 58 -30.00 6.67 7.58
C MET A 58 -28.79 7.47 7.11
N LYS A 59 -28.70 8.76 7.46
CA LYS A 59 -27.58 9.63 7.04
C LYS A 59 -26.23 9.13 7.55
N VAL A 60 -26.18 8.65 8.80
CA VAL A 60 -24.96 8.06 9.37
C VAL A 60 -24.61 6.73 8.70
N HIS A 61 -25.61 5.90 8.41
CA HIS A 61 -25.42 4.64 7.69
C HIS A 61 -24.85 4.86 6.30
N GLU A 62 -25.44 5.75 5.50
CA GLU A 62 -24.98 6.11 4.17
C GLU A 62 -23.53 6.60 4.21
N LYS A 63 -23.19 7.48 5.16
CA LYS A 63 -21.83 7.99 5.28
C LYS A 63 -20.83 6.90 5.67
N ALA A 64 -21.21 5.98 6.56
CA ALA A 64 -20.37 4.85 6.96
C ALA A 64 -20.11 3.91 5.77
N VAL A 65 -21.14 3.63 4.95
CA VAL A 65 -21.01 2.82 3.73
C VAL A 65 -20.10 3.49 2.70
N GLU A 66 -20.25 4.80 2.50
CA GLU A 66 -19.39 5.58 1.61
C GLU A 66 -17.91 5.49 2.01
N ILE A 67 -17.60 5.75 3.29
CA ILE A 67 -16.22 5.68 3.81
C ILE A 67 -15.67 4.25 3.71
N TYR A 68 -16.48 3.24 4.04
CA TYR A 68 -16.10 1.84 3.89
C TYR A 68 -15.73 1.51 2.43
N GLY A 69 -16.54 1.99 1.47
CA GLY A 69 -16.28 1.87 0.04
C GLY A 69 -14.97 2.53 -0.38
N MET A 70 -14.69 3.75 0.10
CA MET A 70 -13.44 4.45 -0.19
C MET A 70 -12.23 3.68 0.34
N ILE A 71 -12.26 3.20 1.58
CA ILE A 71 -11.16 2.41 2.17
C ILE A 71 -10.88 1.15 1.35
N ASN A 72 -11.93 0.43 0.93
CA ASN A 72 -11.75 -0.75 0.08
C ASN A 72 -11.13 -0.41 -1.27
N LYS A 73 -11.59 0.65 -1.93
CA LYS A 73 -11.00 1.11 -3.19
C LYS A 73 -9.52 1.44 -3.03
N PHE A 74 -9.15 2.15 -1.96
CA PHE A 74 -7.74 2.47 -1.69
C PHE A 74 -6.88 1.22 -1.47
N LEU A 75 -7.35 0.27 -0.64
CA LEU A 75 -6.59 -0.95 -0.36
C LEU A 75 -6.44 -1.85 -1.60
N ILE A 76 -7.48 -1.94 -2.44
CA ILE A 76 -7.43 -2.73 -3.67
C ILE A 76 -6.48 -2.06 -4.68
N SER A 77 -6.63 -0.76 -4.90
CA SER A 77 -5.78 0.00 -5.82
C SER A 77 -4.31 -0.05 -5.42
N ASP A 78 -4.00 0.08 -4.11
CA ASP A 78 -2.63 -0.06 -3.61
C ASP A 78 -2.05 -1.46 -3.88
N CYS A 79 -2.86 -2.50 -3.69
CA CYS A 79 -2.44 -3.87 -3.97
C CYS A 79 -2.13 -4.06 -5.47
N GLN A 80 -3.06 -3.63 -6.33
CA GLN A 80 -2.94 -3.77 -7.79
C GLN A 80 -1.72 -3.02 -8.33
N GLU A 81 -1.53 -1.76 -7.95
CA GLU A 81 -0.39 -0.98 -8.46
C GLU A 81 0.94 -1.43 -7.86
N TYR A 82 0.95 -1.95 -6.62
CA TYR A 82 2.13 -2.59 -6.06
C TYR A 82 2.56 -3.80 -6.91
N PHE A 83 1.63 -4.71 -7.22
CA PHE A 83 1.95 -5.89 -8.02
C PHE A 83 2.38 -5.54 -9.43
N LYS A 84 1.65 -4.64 -10.11
CA LYS A 84 2.00 -4.17 -11.46
C LYS A 84 3.38 -3.52 -11.52
N THR A 85 3.71 -2.66 -10.55
CA THR A 85 5.05 -2.04 -10.48
C THR A 85 6.13 -3.10 -10.24
N ARG A 86 5.89 -4.06 -9.35
CA ARG A 86 6.87 -5.13 -9.05
C ARG A 86 7.09 -6.07 -10.24
N GLU A 87 6.02 -6.43 -10.94
CA GLU A 87 6.08 -7.25 -12.15
C GLU A 87 6.92 -6.56 -13.24
N GLN A 88 6.68 -5.27 -13.50
CA GLN A 88 7.48 -4.50 -14.46
C GLN A 88 8.96 -4.45 -14.09
N LEU A 89 9.29 -4.25 -12.81
CA LEU A 89 10.67 -4.28 -12.33
C LEU A 89 11.30 -5.66 -12.52
N TYR A 90 10.56 -6.73 -12.22
CA TYR A 90 11.03 -8.10 -12.40
C TYR A 90 11.31 -8.42 -13.88
N ILE A 91 10.37 -8.11 -14.77
CA ILE A 91 10.54 -8.29 -16.23
C ILE A 91 11.75 -7.50 -16.72
N ARG A 92 11.90 -6.23 -16.30
CA ARG A 92 13.05 -5.41 -16.67
C ARG A 92 14.37 -6.03 -16.23
N SER A 93 14.45 -6.49 -14.97
CA SER A 93 15.66 -7.13 -14.45
C SER A 93 16.00 -8.42 -15.20
N LEU A 94 15.00 -9.23 -15.58
CA LEU A 94 15.21 -10.42 -16.40
C LEU A 94 15.73 -10.10 -17.81
N CYS A 95 15.18 -9.06 -18.44
CA CYS A 95 15.67 -8.59 -19.74
C CYS A 95 17.14 -8.16 -19.67
N LEU A 96 17.50 -7.37 -18.65
CA LEU A 96 18.88 -6.93 -18.45
C LEU A 96 19.82 -8.13 -18.25
N LEU A 97 19.47 -9.06 -17.36
CA LEU A 97 20.27 -10.27 -17.12
C LEU A 97 20.45 -11.10 -18.40
N ARG A 98 19.39 -11.26 -19.19
CA ARG A 98 19.46 -11.97 -20.47
C ARG A 98 20.43 -11.28 -21.44
N ASP A 99 20.38 -9.96 -21.52
CA ASP A 99 21.20 -9.19 -22.45
C ASP A 99 22.69 -9.20 -22.01
N ASP A 100 22.95 -9.18 -20.69
CA ASP A 100 24.29 -9.39 -20.13
C ASP A 100 24.85 -10.78 -20.47
N LEU A 101 24.05 -11.84 -20.32
CA LEU A 101 24.44 -13.21 -20.67
C LEU A 101 24.73 -13.38 -22.17
N LYS A 102 23.96 -12.72 -23.04
CA LYS A 102 24.23 -12.72 -24.49
C LYS A 102 25.53 -12.01 -24.82
N THR A 103 25.83 -10.91 -24.13
CA THR A 103 27.10 -10.19 -24.31
C THR A 103 28.27 -11.08 -23.92
N PHE A 104 28.16 -11.77 -22.78
CA PHE A 104 29.18 -12.72 -22.31
C PHE A 104 29.39 -13.92 -23.23
N ALA A 105 28.33 -14.46 -23.83
CA ALA A 105 28.43 -15.63 -24.71
C ALA A 105 29.02 -15.32 -26.11
N ASN A 106 29.03 -14.04 -26.52
CA ASN A 106 29.56 -13.58 -27.81
C ASN A 106 30.90 -12.83 -27.68
N ALA A 107 31.46 -12.78 -26.46
CA ALA A 107 32.80 -12.25 -26.17
C ALA A 107 33.81 -13.39 -26.08
#